data_AF-A0A8S4C2Y3-F1
#
_entry.id   AF-A0A8S4C2Y3-F1
#
_cell.length_a   1.000
_cell.length_b   1.000
_cell.length_c   1.000
_cell.angle_alpha   90.00
_cell.angle_beta   90.00
_cell.angle_gamma   90.00
#
_symmetry.space_group_name_H-M   'P 1'
#
loop_
_entity.id
_entity.type
_entity.pdbx_description
1 polymer ?
#
loop_
_entity_poly.entity_id
_entity_poly.type
_entity_poly.pdbx_seq_one_letter_code
_entity_poly.pdbx_strand_id
1 'polypeptide(L)'
;VRITSSYNAHNPVTLLYTLIHEATHQVYLQNLSDEHRYQPVGQFAGYAVHEAITLLYEAFMCRSDEFLAYLFSRLSSSLKITQEEFIHLMKKPYLSPIESDSETLFCMLHIIEI
;
A
#
# COMPACT_ATOMS: atom_id res chain seq x y z
N VAL A 1 7.98 -14.98 0.10
CA VAL A 1 8.23 -13.82 0.97
C VAL A 1 7.12 -13.73 2.01
N ARG A 2 7.35 -13.12 3.19
CA ARG A 2 6.35 -13.00 4.27
C ARG A 2 6.14 -11.53 4.62
N ILE A 3 4.92 -11.15 4.98
CA ILE A 3 4.56 -9.81 5.45
C ILE A 3 4.03 -9.88 6.89
N THR A 4 4.23 -8.81 7.64
CA THR A 4 3.73 -8.66 9.02
C THR A 4 3.06 -7.29 9.14
N SER A 5 1.96 -7.21 9.88
CA SER A 5 1.29 -5.94 10.13
C SER A 5 0.75 -5.89 11.55
N SER A 6 0.49 -4.68 12.05
CA SER A 6 -0.05 -4.43 13.38
C SER A 6 -1.48 -3.89 13.26
N TYR A 7 -2.37 -4.36 14.13
CA TYR A 7 -3.76 -3.91 14.16
C TYR A 7 -3.93 -2.81 15.20
N ASN A 8 -4.43 -1.65 14.76
CA ASN A 8 -4.85 -0.57 15.64
C ASN A 8 -6.37 -0.46 15.63
N ALA A 9 -7.01 -0.75 16.78
CA ALA A 9 -8.47 -0.68 16.91
C ALA A 9 -9.04 0.74 16.73
N HIS A 10 -8.25 1.79 17.00
CA HIS A 10 -8.66 3.17 16.83
C HIS A 10 -8.55 3.67 15.39
N ASN A 11 -7.76 2.98 14.55
CA ASN A 11 -7.60 3.30 13.14
C ASN A 11 -7.40 2.02 12.33
N PRO A 12 -8.47 1.25 12.05
CA PRO A 12 -8.35 -0.01 11.30
C PRO A 12 -7.94 0.19 9.83
N VAL A 13 -8.03 1.42 9.31
CA VAL A 13 -7.65 1.78 7.94
C VAL A 13 -6.14 1.67 7.73
N THR A 14 -5.33 1.97 8.77
CA THR A 14 -3.87 1.86 8.66
C THR A 14 -3.42 0.43 8.41
N LEU A 15 -4.07 -0.56 9.07
CA LEU A 15 -3.79 -1.97 8.80
C LEU A 15 -3.98 -2.32 7.32
N LEU A 16 -5.08 -1.87 6.71
CA LEU A 16 -5.36 -2.16 5.30
C LEU A 16 -4.30 -1.52 4.39
N TYR A 17 -3.92 -0.27 4.66
CA TYR A 17 -2.86 0.41 3.91
C TYR A 17 -1.51 -0.28 4.06
N THR A 18 -1.10 -0.63 5.29
CA THR A 18 0.14 -1.37 5.52
C THR A 18 0.12 -2.71 4.78
N LEU A 19 -1.00 -3.45 4.83
CA LEU A 19 -1.10 -4.72 4.10
C LEU A 19 -0.99 -4.55 2.59
N ILE A 20 -1.63 -3.52 2.03
CA ILE A 20 -1.57 -3.20 0.60
C ILE A 20 -0.14 -2.82 0.20
N HIS A 21 0.52 -1.95 0.97
CA HIS A 21 1.88 -1.50 0.74
C HIS A 21 2.86 -2.68 0.72
N GLU A 22 2.84 -3.49 1.79
CA GLU A 22 3.69 -4.66 1.90
C GLU A 22 3.38 -5.73 0.86
N ALA A 23 2.10 -5.95 0.53
CA ALA A 23 1.72 -6.88 -0.53
C ALA A 23 2.25 -6.43 -1.89
N THR A 24 2.29 -5.12 -2.15
CA THR A 24 2.80 -4.57 -3.40
C THR A 24 4.30 -4.77 -3.56
N HIS A 25 5.07 -4.57 -2.49
CA HIS A 25 6.49 -4.99 -2.44
C HIS A 25 6.65 -6.45 -2.84
N GLN A 26 5.76 -7.32 -2.35
CA GLN A 26 5.81 -8.74 -2.70
C GLN A 26 5.43 -9.03 -4.14
N VAL A 27 4.41 -8.35 -4.69
CA VAL A 27 4.03 -8.50 -6.09
C VAL A 27 5.21 -8.10 -6.97
N TYR A 28 5.90 -7.00 -6.67
CA TYR A 28 7.08 -6.60 -7.41
C TYR A 28 8.21 -7.66 -7.34
N LEU A 29 8.57 -8.11 -6.14
CA LEU A 29 9.62 -9.13 -5.97
C LEU A 29 9.27 -10.48 -6.60
N GLN A 30 7.99 -10.86 -6.63
CA GLN A 30 7.52 -12.09 -7.28
C GLN A 30 7.55 -12.01 -8.81
N ASN A 31 7.53 -10.81 -9.38
CA ASN A 31 7.60 -10.59 -10.83
C ASN A 31 9.05 -10.44 -11.34
N LEU A 32 10.06 -10.61 -10.48
CA LEU A 32 11.45 -10.69 -10.92
C LEU A 32 11.66 -11.94 -11.78
N SER A 33 12.59 -11.84 -12.74
CA SER A 33 12.87 -12.91 -13.70
C SER A 33 13.35 -14.18 -13.00
N ASP A 34 12.58 -15.26 -13.13
CA ASP A 34 12.96 -16.58 -12.61
C ASP A 34 14.25 -17.12 -13.25
N GLU A 35 14.47 -16.83 -14.53
CA GLU A 35 15.69 -17.21 -15.27
C GLU A 35 16.96 -16.60 -14.64
N HIS A 36 16.86 -15.37 -14.15
CA HIS A 36 17.98 -14.62 -13.60
C HIS A 36 18.03 -14.63 -12.07
N ARG A 37 17.22 -15.45 -11.40
CA ARG A 37 17.03 -15.43 -9.93
C ARG A 37 18.32 -15.48 -9.10
N TYR A 38 19.34 -16.17 -9.59
CA TYR A 38 20.63 -16.33 -8.90
C TYR A 38 21.74 -15.45 -9.49
N GLN A 39 21.37 -14.45 -10.32
CA GLN A 39 22.29 -13.52 -10.95
C GLN A 39 22.05 -12.09 -10.44
N PRO A 40 23.08 -11.22 -10.45
CA PRO A 40 22.92 -9.83 -10.04
C PRO A 40 21.82 -9.08 -10.81
N VAL A 41 21.63 -9.41 -12.09
CA VAL A 41 20.61 -8.79 -12.95
C VAL A 41 19.17 -9.20 -12.61
N GLY A 42 18.99 -10.28 -11.83
CA GLY A 42 17.68 -10.73 -11.36
C GLY A 42 17.28 -10.15 -9.99
N GLN A 43 18.11 -9.29 -9.39
CA GLN A 43 17.77 -8.59 -8.15
C GLN A 43 16.93 -7.34 -8.42
N PHE A 44 16.25 -6.84 -7.39
CA PHE A 44 15.52 -5.58 -7.48
C PHE A 44 16.46 -4.41 -7.77
N ALA A 45 15.95 -3.37 -8.46
CA ALA A 45 16.75 -2.24 -8.95
C ALA A 45 17.14 -1.22 -7.86
N GLY A 46 17.22 -1.64 -6.60
CA GLY A 46 17.50 -0.79 -5.45
C GLY A 46 16.24 -0.28 -4.72
N TYR A 47 16.45 0.22 -3.50
CA TYR A 47 15.36 0.64 -2.60
C TYR A 47 14.52 1.80 -3.15
N ALA A 48 15.14 2.76 -3.83
CA ALA A 48 14.41 3.89 -4.42
C ALA A 48 13.38 3.42 -5.47
N VAL A 49 13.76 2.45 -6.32
CA VAL A 49 12.85 1.90 -7.33
C VAL A 49 11.79 1.00 -6.68
N HIS A 50 12.20 0.22 -5.68
CA HIS A 50 11.30 -0.64 -4.89
C HIS A 50 10.17 0.18 -4.25
N GLU A 51 10.51 1.26 -3.53
CA GLU A 51 9.53 2.15 -2.92
C GLU A 51 8.72 2.92 -3.98
N ALA A 52 9.35 3.45 -5.03
CA ALA A 52 8.64 4.21 -6.06
C ALA A 52 7.55 3.36 -6.76
N ILE A 53 7.85 2.10 -7.08
CA ILE A 53 6.85 1.18 -7.66
C ILE A 53 5.73 0.90 -6.67
N THR A 54 6.05 0.70 -5.40
CA THR A 54 5.04 0.42 -4.39
C THR A 54 4.10 1.61 -4.16
N LEU A 55 4.67 2.81 -4.02
CA LEU A 55 3.90 4.05 -3.91
C LEU A 55 3.03 4.29 -5.16
N LEU A 56 3.55 3.97 -6.36
CA LEU A 56 2.79 4.08 -7.61
C LEU A 56 1.56 3.15 -7.61
N TYR A 57 1.75 1.89 -7.27
CA TYR A 57 0.66 0.91 -7.22
C TYR A 57 -0.36 1.25 -6.12
N GLU A 58 0.11 1.70 -4.96
CA GLU A 58 -0.75 2.13 -3.85
C GLU A 58 -1.62 3.33 -4.25
N ALA A 59 -1.01 4.38 -4.81
CA ALA A 59 -1.70 5.62 -5.15
C ALA A 59 -2.64 5.48 -6.36
N PHE A 60 -2.28 4.70 -7.39
CA PHE A 60 -3.06 4.60 -8.62
C PHE A 60 -4.03 3.41 -8.63
N MET A 61 -3.58 2.22 -8.24
CA MET A 61 -4.41 1.03 -8.33
C MET A 61 -5.23 0.81 -7.05
N CYS A 62 -4.60 0.96 -5.89
CA CYS A 62 -5.24 0.58 -4.63
C CYS A 62 -6.19 1.65 -4.06
N ARG A 63 -6.16 2.86 -4.62
CA ARG A 63 -7.09 3.96 -4.32
C ARG A 63 -8.15 4.19 -5.38
N SER A 64 -8.21 3.40 -6.46
CA SER A 64 -9.28 3.52 -7.44
C SER A 64 -10.63 3.12 -6.83
N ASP A 65 -11.72 3.73 -7.30
CA ASP A 65 -13.06 3.41 -6.80
C ASP A 65 -13.43 1.94 -7.10
N GLU A 66 -12.99 1.44 -8.25
CA GLU A 66 -13.21 0.05 -8.68
C GLU A 66 -12.51 -0.93 -7.75
N PHE A 67 -11.25 -0.65 -7.39
CA PHE A 67 -10.51 -1.52 -6.47
C PHE A 67 -11.08 -1.47 -5.07
N LEU A 68 -11.43 -0.29 -4.57
CA LEU A 68 -12.02 -0.15 -3.24
C LEU A 68 -13.42 -0.78 -3.16
N ALA A 69 -14.22 -0.68 -4.22
CA ALA A 69 -15.50 -1.40 -4.33
C ALA A 69 -15.30 -2.92 -4.32
N TYR A 70 -14.31 -3.41 -5.08
CA TYR A 70 -13.92 -4.82 -5.06
C TYR A 70 -13.47 -5.25 -3.67
N LEU A 71 -12.56 -4.51 -3.02
CA LEU A 71 -12.07 -4.82 -1.69
C LEU A 71 -13.19 -4.83 -0.65
N PHE A 72 -14.09 -3.83 -0.70
CA PHE A 72 -15.28 -3.80 0.14
C PHE A 72 -16.15 -5.03 -0.04
N SER A 73 -16.38 -5.49 -1.28
CA SER A 73 -17.17 -6.70 -1.54
C SER A 73 -16.59 -7.94 -0.83
N ARG A 74 -15.26 -8.05 -0.73
CA ARG A 74 -14.55 -9.14 -0.05
C ARG A 74 -14.61 -9.05 1.48
N LEU A 75 -14.77 -7.84 2.02
CA LEU A 75 -14.76 -7.56 3.46
C LEU A 75 -16.15 -7.29 4.04
N SER A 76 -17.14 -7.10 3.18
CA SER A 76 -18.49 -6.63 3.54
C SER A 76 -19.16 -7.44 4.64
N SER A 77 -18.94 -8.76 4.69
CA SER A 77 -19.47 -9.63 5.76
C SER A 77 -18.94 -9.31 7.16
N SER A 78 -17.79 -8.65 7.24
CA SER A 78 -17.10 -8.31 8.49
C SER A 78 -17.18 -6.83 8.83
N LEU A 79 -17.67 -6.00 7.91
CA LEU A 79 -17.78 -4.55 8.06
C LEU A 79 -19.22 -4.14 8.35
N LYS A 80 -19.40 -3.19 9.28
CA LYS A 80 -20.72 -2.60 9.63
C LYS A 80 -20.92 -1.22 9.01
N ILE A 81 -20.25 -0.95 7.89
CA ILE A 81 -20.29 0.32 7.17
C ILE A 81 -20.74 0.08 5.73
N THR A 82 -21.26 1.11 5.09
CA THR A 82 -21.61 1.08 3.66
C THR A 82 -20.38 1.15 2.78
N GLN A 83 -20.54 0.79 1.50
CA GLN A 83 -19.45 0.88 0.52
C GLN A 83 -18.98 2.33 0.33
N GLU A 84 -19.91 3.29 0.29
CA GLU A 84 -19.60 4.71 0.14
C GLU A 84 -18.80 5.23 1.34
N GLU A 85 -19.20 4.87 2.56
CA GLU A 85 -18.44 5.20 3.78
C GLU A 85 -17.05 4.56 3.76
N PHE A 86 -16.92 3.31 3.31
CA PHE A 86 -15.62 2.65 3.19
C PHE A 86 -14.70 3.35 2.20
N ILE A 87 -15.19 3.66 1.00
CA ILE A 87 -14.42 4.37 -0.03
C ILE A 87 -14.01 5.75 0.49
N HIS A 88 -14.93 6.46 1.13
CA HIS A 88 -14.65 7.76 1.73
C HIS A 88 -13.58 7.68 2.82
N LEU A 89 -13.65 6.69 3.71
CA LEU A 89 -12.65 6.47 4.76
C LEU A 89 -11.28 6.12 4.19
N MET A 90 -11.23 5.26 3.18
CA MET A 90 -9.97 4.87 2.54
C MET A 90 -9.33 6.07 1.83
N LYS A 91 -10.11 6.90 1.13
CA LYS A 91 -9.58 8.07 0.40
C LYS A 91 -9.32 9.30 1.26
N LYS A 92 -9.68 9.27 2.54
CA LYS A 92 -9.57 10.44 3.42
C LYS A 92 -8.10 10.81 3.61
N PRO A 93 -7.70 12.06 3.30
CA PRO A 93 -6.33 12.48 3.51
C PRO A 93 -5.98 12.51 4.99
N TYR A 94 -4.88 11.83 5.33
CA TYR A 94 -4.30 11.86 6.68
C TYR A 94 -2.92 12.49 6.62
N LEU A 95 -2.84 13.73 7.11
CA LEU A 95 -1.57 14.39 7.36
C LEU A 95 -1.08 13.96 8.74
N SER A 96 -0.05 13.12 8.78
CA SER A 96 0.65 12.77 10.01
C SER A 96 1.98 13.50 10.08
N PRO A 97 2.42 13.96 11.27
CA PRO A 97 3.82 14.35 11.49
C PRO A 97 4.79 13.17 11.36
N ILE A 98 4.28 11.94 11.37
CA ILE A 98 5.04 10.71 11.23
C ILE A 98 5.00 10.30 9.76
N GLU A 99 6.16 10.27 9.11
CA GLU A 99 6.32 9.97 7.68
C GLU A 99 5.63 8.67 7.26
N SER A 100 5.79 7.58 8.04
CA SER A 100 5.17 6.27 7.79
C SER A 100 3.64 6.28 7.82
N ASP A 101 3.06 7.28 8.48
CA ASP A 101 1.62 7.42 8.65
C ASP A 101 1.06 8.50 7.72
N SER A 102 1.92 9.25 7.03
CA SER A 102 1.53 10.27 6.06
C SER A 102 1.12 9.61 4.75
N GLU A 103 0.12 10.16 4.05
CA GLU A 103 -0.28 9.58 2.77
C GLU A 103 0.86 9.58 1.77
N THR A 104 0.79 8.66 0.81
CA THR A 104 1.71 8.46 -0.31
C THR A 104 2.16 9.76 -1.00
N LEU A 105 1.26 10.74 -1.15
CA LEU A 105 1.56 12.07 -1.72
C LEU A 105 2.33 12.99 -0.77
N PHE A 106 2.10 12.90 0.53
CA PHE A 106 2.80 13.67 1.57
C PHE A 106 4.12 13.01 1.98
N CYS A 107 4.24 11.69 1.85
CA CYS A 107 5.49 10.98 2.05
C CYS A 107 6.56 11.46 1.06
N MET A 108 6.18 11.72 -0.20
CA MET A 108 7.08 12.37 -1.18
C MET A 108 7.49 13.79 -0.77
N LEU A 109 6.65 14.53 -0.03
CA LEU A 109 7.00 15.88 0.48
C LEU A 109 7.96 15.80 1.68
N HIS A 110 7.80 14.82 2.57
CA HIS A 110 8.71 14.59 3.69
C HIS A 110 10.14 14.25 3.24
N ILE A 111 10.29 13.51 2.14
CA ILE A 111 11.61 13.19 1.55
C ILE A 111 12.29 14.43 0.93
N ILE A 112 11.52 15.45 0.53
CA ILE A 112 12.05 16.70 -0.06
C ILE A 112 12.49 17.70 1.02
N GLU A 113 11.96 17.61 2.25
CA GLU A 113 12.30 18.50 3.37
C GLU A 113 13.51 18.04 4.23
N ILE A 114 14.19 16.94 3.84
CA ILE A 114 15.45 16.45 4.44
C ILE A 114 16.63 16.75 3.50
#